data_AF-A0A3N5PYC8-F1
#
_entry.id   AF-A0A3N5PYC8-F1
#
_cell.length_a   1.000
_cell.length_b   1.000
_cell.length_c   1.000
_cell.angle_alpha   90.00
_cell.angle_beta   90.00
_cell.angle_gamma   90.00
#
_symmetry.space_group_name_H-M   'P 1'
#
loop_
_entity.id
_entity.type
_entity.pdbx_description
1 polymer ?
#
loop_
_entity_poly.entity_id
_entity_poly.type
_entity_poly.pdbx_seq_one_letter_code
_entity_poly.pdbx_strand_id
1 'polypeptide(L)'
;MVKKLFLWIGIALGVIGIAAVAGYLLFNEKVSSTVRTAAVTYLRNRVSAAVIDESQGKIDVTFSDFDYGFFTRSVSIKGIKVTSENVSVAIDELACSGLSPWDVLNGDG
;
A
#
# COMPACT_ATOMS: atom_id res chain seq x y z
N MET A 1 2.43 -52.03 14.23
CA MET A 1 1.38 -50.99 14.16
C MET A 1 1.93 -49.57 14.28
N VAL A 2 2.80 -49.29 15.26
CA VAL A 2 3.31 -47.94 15.59
C VAL A 2 3.98 -47.18 14.42
N LYS A 3 4.77 -47.86 13.58
CA LYS A 3 5.47 -47.21 12.44
C LYS A 3 4.56 -46.60 11.38
N LYS A 4 3.37 -47.18 11.15
CA LYS A 4 2.39 -46.62 10.20
C LYS A 4 1.75 -45.34 10.76
N LEU A 5 1.55 -45.26 12.07
CA LEU A 5 0.94 -44.10 12.74
C LEU A 5 1.83 -42.85 12.61
N PHE A 6 3.14 -42.99 12.84
CA PHE A 6 4.11 -41.89 12.69
C PHE A 6 4.23 -41.39 11.25
N LEU A 7 4.08 -42.28 10.26
CA LEU A 7 4.09 -41.91 8.84
C LEU A 7 2.88 -41.01 8.50
N TRP A 8 1.69 -41.35 9.00
CA TRP A 8 0.48 -40.54 8.79
C TRP A 8 0.54 -39.19 9.49
N ILE A 9 1.11 -39.13 10.69
CA ILE A 9 1.32 -37.86 11.42
C ILE A 9 2.31 -36.96 10.65
N GLY A 10 3.39 -37.52 10.12
CA GLY A 10 4.36 -36.76 9.30
C GLY A 10 3.74 -36.20 8.01
N ILE A 11 2.91 -36.99 7.32
CA ILE A 11 2.20 -36.54 6.11
C ILE A 11 1.19 -35.44 6.47
N ALA A 12 0.41 -35.61 7.54
CA ALA A 12 -0.56 -34.62 7.97
C ALA A 12 0.09 -33.28 8.34
N LEU A 13 1.22 -33.31 9.06
CA LEU A 13 1.99 -32.10 9.38
C LEU A 13 2.58 -31.43 8.14
N GLY A 14 3.07 -32.22 7.18
CA GLY A 14 3.56 -31.70 5.89
C GLY A 14 2.46 -30.98 5.10
N VAL A 15 1.27 -31.57 5.02
CA VAL A 15 0.12 -30.97 4.32
C VAL A 15 -0.34 -29.68 5.01
N ILE A 16 -0.40 -29.66 6.35
CA ILE A 16 -0.76 -28.45 7.11
C ILE A 16 0.28 -27.34 6.91
N GLY A 17 1.57 -27.68 6.91
CA GLY A 17 2.65 -26.71 6.64
C GLY A 17 2.53 -26.08 5.25
N ILE A 18 2.29 -26.90 4.23
CA ILE A 18 2.10 -26.42 2.84
C ILE A 18 0.84 -25.55 2.74
N ALA A 19 -0.27 -25.96 3.35
CA ALA A 19 -1.52 -25.19 3.34
C ALA A 19 -1.37 -23.84 4.07
N ALA A 20 -0.61 -23.80 5.18
CA ALA A 20 -0.32 -22.56 5.90
C ALA A 20 0.58 -21.62 5.08
N VAL A 21 1.61 -22.14 4.41
CA VAL A 21 2.49 -21.34 3.53
C VAL A 21 1.71 -20.81 2.32
N ALA A 22 0.92 -21.64 1.65
CA ALA A 22 0.09 -21.22 0.52
C ALA A 22 -1.00 -20.21 0.95
N GLY A 23 -1.62 -20.45 2.11
CA GLY A 23 -2.59 -19.53 2.71
C GLY A 23 -1.95 -18.18 3.03
N TYR A 24 -0.76 -18.17 3.65
CA TYR A 24 -0.03 -16.95 3.93
C TYR A 24 0.34 -16.18 2.65
N LEU A 25 0.82 -16.86 1.61
CA LEU A 25 1.18 -16.22 0.34
C LEU A 25 -0.05 -15.60 -0.36
N LEU A 26 -1.15 -16.33 -0.47
CA LEU A 26 -2.38 -15.85 -1.11
C LEU A 26 -3.06 -14.74 -0.31
N PHE A 27 -3.03 -14.84 1.03
CA PHE A 27 -3.57 -13.82 1.90
C PHE A 27 -2.69 -12.57 1.88
N ASN A 28 -1.37 -12.73 1.82
CA ASN A 28 -0.43 -11.63 1.72
C ASN A 28 -0.60 -10.84 0.42
N GLU A 29 -0.70 -11.52 -0.73
CA GLU A 29 -0.91 -10.84 -2.01
C GLU A 29 -2.24 -10.09 -2.07
N LYS A 30 -3.33 -10.73 -1.65
CA LYS A 30 -4.67 -10.09 -1.67
C LYS A 30 -4.78 -8.94 -0.67
N VAL A 31 -4.28 -9.12 0.55
CA VAL A 31 -4.30 -8.07 1.57
C VAL A 31 -3.38 -6.93 1.16
N SER A 32 -2.16 -7.22 0.69
CA SER A 32 -1.23 -6.19 0.22
C SER A 32 -1.83 -5.40 -0.94
N SER A 33 -2.47 -6.06 -1.92
CA SER A 33 -3.11 -5.35 -3.03
C SER A 33 -4.31 -4.53 -2.58
N THR A 34 -5.16 -5.06 -1.70
CA THR A 34 -6.36 -4.35 -1.24
C THR A 34 -5.99 -3.15 -0.36
N VAL A 35 -5.05 -3.35 0.56
CA VAL A 35 -4.53 -2.29 1.43
C VAL A 35 -3.78 -1.25 0.60
N ARG A 36 -2.97 -1.65 -0.39
CA ARG A 36 -2.33 -0.71 -1.31
C ARG A 36 -3.36 0.13 -2.05
N THR A 37 -4.38 -0.48 -2.66
CA THR A 37 -5.41 0.27 -3.40
C THR A 37 -6.19 1.22 -2.48
N ALA A 38 -6.56 0.77 -1.28
CA ALA A 38 -7.26 1.60 -0.31
C ALA A 38 -6.38 2.76 0.17
N ALA A 39 -5.11 2.49 0.49
CA ALA A 39 -4.12 3.48 0.90
C ALA A 39 -3.86 4.53 -0.18
N VAL A 40 -3.66 4.08 -1.42
CA VAL A 40 -3.46 4.95 -2.58
C VAL A 40 -4.68 5.84 -2.81
N THR A 41 -5.88 5.28 -2.76
CA THR A 41 -7.12 6.04 -2.95
C THR A 41 -7.30 7.08 -1.84
N TYR A 42 -7.06 6.68 -0.59
CA TYR A 42 -7.14 7.55 0.56
C TYR A 42 -6.14 8.72 0.48
N LEU A 43 -4.86 8.41 0.25
CA LEU A 43 -3.79 9.40 0.16
C LEU A 43 -4.00 10.33 -1.03
N ARG A 44 -4.41 9.82 -2.19
CA ARG A 44 -4.75 10.66 -3.35
C ARG A 44 -5.86 11.64 -3.01
N ASN A 45 -6.94 11.18 -2.39
CA ASN A 45 -8.07 12.05 -2.02
C ASN A 45 -7.65 13.11 -0.99
N ARG A 46 -6.88 12.74 0.03
CA ARG A 46 -6.39 13.69 1.03
C ARG A 46 -5.43 14.72 0.46
N VAL A 47 -4.46 14.29 -0.34
CA VAL A 47 -3.49 15.20 -0.96
C VAL A 47 -4.21 16.14 -1.92
N SER A 48 -5.11 15.64 -2.77
CA SER A 48 -5.93 16.49 -3.65
C SER A 48 -6.78 17.48 -2.86
N ALA A 49 -7.44 17.05 -1.78
CA ALA A 49 -8.24 17.94 -0.94
C ALA A 49 -7.41 19.02 -0.25
N ALA A 50 -6.28 18.65 0.35
CA ALA A 50 -5.36 19.59 1.01
C ALA A 50 -4.79 20.60 0.02
N VAL A 51 -4.41 20.16 -1.18
CA VAL A 51 -3.95 21.05 -2.25
C VAL A 51 -5.03 22.04 -2.66
N ILE A 52 -6.28 21.58 -2.86
CA ILE A 52 -7.39 22.46 -3.27
C ILE A 52 -7.66 23.51 -2.19
N ASP A 53 -7.67 23.09 -0.93
CA ASP A 53 -7.91 23.96 0.23
C ASP A 53 -6.80 25.02 0.39
N GLU A 54 -5.54 24.59 0.41
CA GLU A 54 -4.37 25.47 0.53
C GLU A 54 -4.18 26.40 -0.68
N SER A 55 -4.47 25.90 -1.88
CA SER A 55 -4.35 26.70 -3.11
C SER A 55 -5.53 27.65 -3.34
N GLN A 56 -6.62 27.52 -2.57
CA GLN A 56 -7.89 28.22 -2.82
C GLN A 56 -8.39 28.04 -4.27
N GLY A 57 -8.06 26.91 -4.90
CA GLY A 57 -8.39 26.60 -6.30
C GLY A 57 -7.53 27.31 -7.36
N LYS A 58 -6.42 27.96 -6.99
CA LYS A 58 -5.53 28.70 -7.92
C LYS A 58 -4.41 27.87 -8.51
N ILE A 59 -4.24 26.64 -8.02
CA ILE A 59 -3.14 25.75 -8.40
C ILE A 59 -3.77 24.41 -8.77
N ASP A 60 -3.46 23.94 -9.97
CA ASP A 60 -3.80 22.59 -10.42
C ASP A 60 -2.64 21.65 -10.09
N VAL A 61 -2.94 20.54 -9.40
CA VAL A 61 -1.94 19.52 -9.08
C VAL A 61 -2.39 18.19 -9.62
N THR A 62 -1.54 17.63 -10.48
CA THR A 62 -1.74 16.31 -11.08
C THR A 62 -0.69 15.36 -10.56
N PHE A 63 -1.10 14.09 -10.41
CA PHE A 63 -0.25 13.01 -9.90
C PHE A 63 -0.30 11.86 -10.89
N SER A 64 0.86 11.34 -11.30
CA SER A 64 0.90 10.24 -12.26
C SER A 64 0.65 8.89 -11.58
N ASP A 65 1.36 8.61 -10.49
CA ASP A 65 1.27 7.32 -9.80
C ASP A 65 1.43 7.47 -8.28
N PHE A 66 0.81 6.56 -7.55
CA PHE A 66 0.91 6.44 -6.10
C PHE A 66 1.19 4.98 -5.78
N ASP A 67 2.31 4.73 -5.11
CA ASP A 67 2.69 3.41 -4.64
C ASP A 67 2.75 3.38 -3.11
N TYR A 68 2.10 2.39 -2.51
CA TYR A 68 2.14 2.16 -1.08
C TYR A 68 2.73 0.79 -0.80
N GLY A 69 3.90 0.79 -0.18
CA GLY A 69 4.58 -0.41 0.28
C GLY A 69 4.12 -0.79 1.68
N PHE A 70 3.24 -1.79 1.77
CA PHE A 70 2.70 -2.30 3.04
C PHE A 70 3.80 -2.74 4.02
N PHE A 71 4.79 -3.48 3.53
CA PHE A 71 5.90 -3.99 4.34
C PHE A 71 6.97 -2.94 4.63
N THR A 72 7.26 -2.10 3.64
CA THR A 72 8.27 -1.03 3.76
C THR A 72 7.74 0.19 4.50
N ARG A 73 6.42 0.24 4.77
CA ARG A 73 5.74 1.37 5.41
C ARG A 73 6.05 2.70 4.72
N SER A 74 6.08 2.65 3.39
CA SER A 74 6.51 3.76 2.56
C SER A 74 5.46 4.09 1.53
N VAL A 75 5.23 5.37 1.29
CA VAL A 75 4.50 5.86 0.12
C VAL A 75 5.48 6.53 -0.83
N SER A 76 5.34 6.24 -2.12
CA SER A 76 6.01 6.97 -3.19
C SER A 76 4.92 7.58 -4.08
N ILE A 77 5.04 8.89 -4.34
CA ILE A 77 4.18 9.64 -5.24
C ILE A 77 5.04 10.09 -6.40
N LYS A 78 4.68 9.72 -7.62
CA LYS A 78 5.49 9.99 -8.82
C LYS A 78 4.79 10.90 -9.79
N GLY A 79 5.59 11.67 -10.52
CA GLY A 79 5.13 12.57 -11.57
C GLY A 79 4.15 13.59 -11.04
N ILE A 80 4.54 14.28 -9.95
CA ILE A 80 3.74 15.36 -9.37
C ILE A 80 3.97 16.58 -10.24
N LYS A 81 2.91 17.13 -10.81
CA LYS A 81 2.98 18.37 -11.59
C LYS A 81 2.04 19.39 -10.99
N VAL A 82 2.64 20.47 -10.51
CA VAL A 82 1.98 21.62 -9.92
C VAL A 82 1.97 22.72 -10.97
N THR A 83 0.80 23.16 -11.41
CA THR A 83 0.67 24.20 -12.43
C THR A 83 -0.22 25.31 -11.89
N SER A 84 0.29 26.54 -11.97
CA SER A 84 -0.46 27.78 -11.80
C SER A 84 -0.39 28.56 -13.12
N GLU A 85 -1.17 29.64 -13.24
CA GLU A 85 -1.23 30.47 -14.46
C GLU A 85 0.16 30.88 -14.99
N ASN A 86 1.14 31.04 -14.11
CA ASN A 86 2.45 31.58 -14.47
C ASN A 86 3.64 30.65 -14.14
N VAL A 87 3.40 29.53 -13.46
CA VAL A 87 4.47 28.67 -12.94
C VAL A 87 4.06 27.21 -13.07
N SER A 88 4.93 26.38 -13.64
CA SER A 88 4.80 24.93 -13.62
C SER A 88 6.02 24.33 -12.95
N VAL A 89 5.79 23.55 -11.89
CA VAL A 89 6.82 22.80 -11.17
C VAL A 89 6.51 21.32 -11.34
N ALA A 90 7.51 20.56 -11.75
CA ALA A 90 7.46 19.11 -11.79
C ALA A 90 8.36 18.56 -10.67
N ILE A 91 7.82 17.63 -9.89
CA ILE A 91 8.56 16.85 -8.90
C ILE A 91 8.47 15.40 -9.36
N ASP A 92 9.62 14.81 -9.67
CA ASP A 92 9.69 13.46 -10.23
C ASP A 92 9.16 12.41 -9.25
N GLU A 93 9.60 12.49 -7.99
CA GLU A 93 9.20 11.57 -6.93
C GLU A 93 9.21 12.24 -5.56
N LEU A 94 8.17 11.99 -4.79
CA LEU A 94 8.11 12.26 -3.36
C LEU A 94 7.95 10.93 -2.63
N ALA A 95 8.97 10.54 -1.86
CA ALA A 95 8.95 9.35 -1.05
C ALA A 95 8.84 9.72 0.43
N CYS A 96 7.88 9.12 1.13
CA CYS A 96 7.71 9.25 2.57
C CYS A 96 7.74 7.86 3.21
N SER A 97 8.41 7.74 4.35
CA SER A 97 8.57 6.49 5.10
C SER A 97 8.04 6.64 6.52
N GLY A 98 7.58 5.54 7.11
CA GLY A 98 7.03 5.53 8.47
C GLY A 98 5.50 5.50 8.52
N LEU A 99 4.83 5.41 7.37
CA LEU A 99 3.38 5.29 7.28
C LEU A 99 2.95 3.84 7.55
N SER A 100 2.49 3.56 8.77
CA SER A 100 1.97 2.23 9.06
C SER A 100 0.62 2.03 8.35
N PRO A 101 0.29 0.78 7.99
CA PRO A 101 -0.99 0.50 7.33
C PRO A 101 -2.20 0.93 8.17
N TRP A 102 -2.06 0.88 9.51
CA TRP A 102 -3.11 1.29 10.43
C TRP A 102 -3.32 2.80 10.45
N ASP A 103 -2.25 3.60 10.29
CA ASP A 103 -2.36 5.07 10.21
C ASP A 103 -3.15 5.48 8.97
N VAL A 104 -2.93 4.77 7.85
CA VAL A 104 -3.64 5.02 6.60
C VAL A 104 -5.11 4.57 6.67
N LEU A 105 -5.38 3.46 7.35
CA LEU A 105 -6.75 2.94 7.50
C LEU A 105 -7.59 3.75 8.50
N ASN A 106 -6.98 4.24 9.58
CA ASN A 106 -7.66 5.05 10.59
C ASN A 106 -7.71 6.54 10.21
N GLY A 107 -6.89 6.95 9.23
CA GLY A 107 -6.85 8.33 8.74
C GLY A 107 -6.12 9.32 9.66
N ASP A 108 -5.27 8.79 10.55
CA ASP A 108 -4.42 9.57 11.45
C ASP A 108 -3.02 9.83 10.85
N GLY A 109 -2.69 9.17 9.72
CA GLY A 109 -1.43 9.30 8.99
C GLY A 109 -1.40 10.34 7.87
#